data_AF-A0A5C6Y579-F1
#
_entry.id   AF-A0A5C6Y579-F1
#
_cell.length_a   1.000
_cell.length_b   1.000
_cell.length_c   1.000
_cell.angle_alpha   90.00
_cell.angle_beta   90.00
_cell.angle_gamma   90.00
#
_symmetry.space_group_name_H-M   'P 1'
#
loop_
_entity.id
_entity.type
_entity.pdbx_description
1 polymer ?
#
loop_
_entity_poly.entity_id
_entity_poly.type
_entity_poly.pdbx_seq_one_letter_code
_entity_poly.pdbx_strand_id
1 'polypeptide(L)'
;MREMFDEGLVVKTENNLQQKYYKSKAASKKKTITTWWDKGFLTSSATTQLKKLMGDKVFNNPKNVNFLRRIIELWTTENDIVLDFFGGSGTTAQGVLELNKEDGLNRKFILCEQLDYVNAVTVKRINRVIEQLKSNSSFTYLELAKNNQTAKEEILNCKNLEELLKFFETMYTKYFLHYNVRIKQFKEVISQEENFKNLALERQKEIFSKMLDLNQLYVNLSEIEDSRYKLDAKDIALSKDFYQVKN
;
A
#
# COMPACT_ATOMS: atom_id res chain seq x y z
N MET A 1 -1.37 39.18 -34.18
CA MET A 1 -2.69 39.81 -33.91
C MET A 1 -3.23 40.53 -35.14
N ARG A 2 -2.44 41.38 -35.84
CA ARG A 2 -2.83 41.96 -37.15
C ARG A 2 -3.13 40.89 -38.20
N GLU A 3 -2.25 39.92 -38.38
CA GLU A 3 -2.48 38.78 -39.29
C GLU A 3 -3.81 38.06 -39.02
N MET A 4 -4.16 37.83 -37.76
CA MET A 4 -5.43 37.18 -37.39
C MET A 4 -6.66 38.07 -37.64
N PHE A 5 -6.50 39.39 -37.59
CA PHE A 5 -7.54 40.34 -37.96
C PHE A 5 -7.72 40.39 -39.47
N ASP A 6 -6.60 40.42 -40.21
CA ASP A 6 -6.57 40.42 -41.69
C ASP A 6 -7.16 39.11 -42.25
N GLU A 7 -6.95 37.98 -41.58
CA GLU A 7 -7.60 36.69 -41.87
C GLU A 7 -9.07 36.60 -41.40
N GLY A 8 -9.62 37.67 -40.81
CA GLY A 8 -11.01 37.74 -40.34
C GLY A 8 -11.32 36.86 -39.12
N LEU A 9 -10.29 36.36 -38.43
CA LEU A 9 -10.38 35.49 -37.25
C LEU A 9 -10.59 36.26 -35.94
N VAL A 10 -10.53 37.60 -35.97
CA VAL A 10 -10.79 38.47 -34.82
C VAL A 10 -11.92 39.44 -35.18
N VAL A 11 -12.88 39.61 -34.27
CA VAL A 11 -13.99 40.57 -34.39
C VAL A 11 -13.88 41.57 -33.25
N LYS A 12 -14.10 42.84 -33.57
CA LYS A 12 -14.27 43.88 -32.57
C LYS A 12 -15.73 43.94 -32.16
N THR A 13 -16.01 43.72 -30.88
CA THR A 13 -17.31 44.03 -30.27
C THR A 13 -17.24 45.40 -29.59
N GLU A 14 -18.36 45.87 -29.05
CA GLU A 14 -18.43 47.18 -28.37
C GLU A 14 -17.41 47.32 -27.24
N ASN A 15 -17.12 46.23 -26.51
CA ASN A 15 -16.32 46.27 -25.28
C ASN A 15 -14.99 45.49 -25.35
N ASN A 16 -14.80 44.60 -26.35
CA ASN A 16 -13.56 43.82 -26.47
C ASN A 16 -13.32 43.24 -27.88
N LEU A 17 -12.09 42.74 -28.09
CA LEU A 17 -11.74 41.92 -29.24
C LEU A 17 -12.05 40.45 -28.92
N GLN A 18 -12.80 39.79 -29.80
CA GLN A 18 -13.13 38.37 -29.69
C GLN A 18 -12.55 37.59 -30.87
N GLN A 19 -12.00 36.41 -30.59
CA GLN A 19 -11.49 35.51 -31.63
C GLN A 19 -12.60 34.56 -32.10
N LYS A 20 -12.86 34.49 -33.41
CA LYS A 20 -13.75 33.49 -34.00
C LYS A 20 -13.14 32.10 -33.88
N TYR A 21 -13.88 31.18 -33.27
CA TYR A 21 -13.50 29.78 -33.19
C TYR A 21 -14.47 28.91 -34.00
N TYR A 22 -13.98 28.33 -35.09
CA TYR A 22 -14.80 27.57 -36.03
C TYR A 22 -14.90 26.10 -35.61
N LYS A 23 -16.12 25.53 -35.70
CA LYS A 23 -16.39 24.12 -35.39
C LYS A 23 -15.52 23.15 -36.22
N SER A 24 -15.22 23.48 -37.48
CA SER A 24 -14.31 22.70 -38.34
C SER A 24 -12.87 22.66 -37.82
N LYS A 25 -12.36 23.78 -37.29
CA LYS A 25 -11.04 23.88 -36.63
C LYS A 25 -11.02 23.22 -35.25
N ALA A 26 -12.16 23.16 -34.58
CA ALA A 26 -12.32 22.41 -33.33
C ALA A 26 -12.31 20.90 -33.56
N ALA A 27 -12.97 20.43 -34.63
CA ALA A 27 -13.04 19.02 -34.98
C ALA A 27 -11.68 18.41 -35.38
N SER A 28 -10.79 19.20 -35.99
CA SER A 28 -9.42 18.77 -36.30
C SER A 28 -8.49 18.75 -35.09
N LYS A 29 -8.83 19.49 -34.03
CA LYS A 29 -8.14 19.44 -32.75
C LYS A 29 -8.75 18.35 -31.89
N LYS A 30 -8.01 17.25 -31.67
CA LYS A 30 -8.35 16.18 -30.70
C LYS A 30 -8.24 16.68 -29.25
N LYS A 31 -8.93 17.77 -28.89
CA LYS A 31 -9.02 18.20 -27.50
C LYS A 31 -10.10 17.37 -26.83
N THR A 32 -9.69 16.54 -25.89
CA THR A 32 -10.60 15.87 -24.95
C THR A 32 -11.31 16.93 -24.12
N ILE A 33 -12.57 16.67 -23.76
CA ILE A 33 -13.32 17.49 -22.80
C ILE A 33 -12.54 17.46 -21.49
N THR A 34 -12.21 18.63 -20.95
CA THR A 34 -11.58 18.74 -19.63
C THR A 34 -12.65 18.81 -18.56
N THR A 35 -12.61 17.86 -17.64
CA THR A 35 -13.35 17.80 -16.39
C THR A 35 -12.56 18.48 -15.27
N TRP A 36 -13.15 18.52 -14.08
CA TRP A 36 -12.49 19.00 -12.87
C TRP A 36 -11.23 18.20 -12.49
N TRP A 37 -11.09 16.99 -13.05
CA TRP A 37 -9.96 16.07 -12.83
C TRP A 37 -8.79 16.29 -13.80
N ASP A 38 -8.96 17.09 -14.86
CA ASP A 38 -7.95 17.21 -15.92
C ASP A 38 -6.89 18.29 -15.66
N LYS A 39 -7.00 19.04 -14.56
CA LYS A 39 -6.06 20.12 -14.22
C LYS A 39 -5.19 19.78 -13.01
N GLY A 40 -3.88 19.62 -13.25
CA GLY A 40 -2.86 19.67 -12.20
C GLY A 40 -2.45 18.35 -11.56
N PHE A 41 -2.93 17.21 -12.07
CA PHE A 41 -2.72 15.88 -11.46
C PHE A 41 -1.80 14.94 -12.25
N LEU A 42 -0.84 15.49 -12.99
CA LEU A 42 0.08 14.68 -13.82
C LEU A 42 0.96 13.74 -12.98
N THR A 43 1.13 12.49 -13.42
CA THR A 43 2.00 11.50 -12.76
C THR A 43 3.47 11.92 -12.72
N SER A 44 3.94 12.63 -13.75
CA SER A 44 5.31 13.16 -13.80
C SER A 44 5.57 14.14 -12.64
N SER A 45 4.59 15.00 -12.34
CA SER A 45 4.70 15.93 -11.21
C SER A 45 4.74 15.22 -9.85
N ALA A 46 3.99 14.11 -9.70
CA ALA A 46 4.01 13.31 -8.48
C ALA A 46 5.40 12.70 -8.21
N THR A 47 6.07 12.21 -9.25
CA THR A 47 7.44 11.66 -9.14
C THR A 47 8.43 12.74 -8.74
N THR A 48 8.36 13.92 -9.34
CA THR A 48 9.22 15.07 -9.01
C THR A 48 9.02 15.55 -7.58
N GLN A 49 7.76 15.66 -7.13
CA GLN A 49 7.42 16.07 -5.77
C GLN A 49 7.95 15.07 -4.74
N LEU A 50 7.74 13.76 -4.97
CA LEU A 50 8.26 12.74 -4.07
C LEU A 50 9.78 12.74 -4.05
N LYS A 51 10.44 12.87 -5.21
CA LYS A 51 11.91 12.97 -5.27
C LYS A 51 12.43 14.18 -4.50
N LYS A 52 11.75 15.34 -4.59
CA LYS A 52 12.13 16.54 -3.84
C LYS A 52 12.01 16.32 -2.32
N LEU A 53 10.93 15.69 -1.87
CA LEU A 53 10.70 15.36 -0.46
C LEU A 53 11.71 14.31 0.05
N MET A 54 11.99 13.30 -0.76
CA MET A 54 12.78 12.12 -0.37
C MET A 54 14.28 12.27 -0.68
N GLY A 55 14.68 13.30 -1.43
CA GLY A 55 16.05 13.52 -1.89
C GLY A 55 16.49 12.59 -3.03
N ASP A 56 15.73 11.52 -3.29
CA ASP A 56 16.00 10.55 -4.35
C ASP A 56 14.69 9.91 -4.87
N LYS A 57 14.78 9.21 -6.01
CA LYS A 57 13.67 8.46 -6.59
C LYS A 57 13.50 7.12 -5.85
N VAL A 58 12.77 7.16 -4.74
CA VAL A 58 12.54 6.00 -3.86
C VAL A 58 11.32 5.14 -4.22
N PHE A 59 10.45 5.62 -5.12
CA PHE A 59 9.21 4.93 -5.48
C PHE A 59 8.87 5.16 -6.95
N ASN A 60 8.29 4.14 -7.61
CA ASN A 60 7.85 4.24 -8.99
C ASN A 60 6.36 4.61 -9.04
N ASN A 61 6.03 5.58 -9.88
CA ASN A 61 4.66 6.01 -10.16
C ASN A 61 3.82 6.34 -8.91
N PRO A 62 4.32 7.18 -7.97
CA PRO A 62 3.51 7.61 -6.84
C PRO A 62 2.25 8.35 -7.32
N LYS A 63 1.15 8.22 -6.58
CA LYS A 63 -0.05 9.02 -6.83
C LYS A 63 0.25 10.50 -6.59
N ASN A 64 -0.40 11.38 -7.35
CA ASN A 64 -0.30 12.83 -7.17
C ASN A 64 -0.99 13.25 -5.87
N VAL A 65 -0.29 13.97 -4.99
CA VAL A 65 -0.84 14.38 -3.69
C VAL A 65 -2.02 15.33 -3.81
N ASN A 66 -1.99 16.26 -4.77
CA ASN A 66 -3.07 17.23 -4.96
C ASN A 66 -4.37 16.54 -5.40
N PHE A 67 -4.25 15.42 -6.12
CA PHE A 67 -5.42 14.61 -6.50
C PHE A 67 -6.09 14.01 -5.28
N LEU A 68 -5.31 13.38 -4.39
CA LEU A 68 -5.86 12.80 -3.15
C LEU A 68 -6.36 13.87 -2.19
N ARG A 69 -5.67 15.01 -2.07
CA ARG A 69 -6.14 16.14 -1.28
C ARG A 69 -7.51 16.62 -1.75
N ARG A 70 -7.71 16.79 -3.05
CA ARG A 70 -9.03 17.18 -3.58
C ARG A 70 -10.12 16.16 -3.23
N ILE A 71 -9.83 14.86 -3.31
CA ILE A 71 -10.79 13.83 -2.90
C ILE A 71 -11.09 13.94 -1.40
N ILE A 72 -10.06 14.01 -0.56
CA ILE A 72 -10.23 14.08 0.90
C ILE A 72 -11.03 15.32 1.29
N GLU A 73 -10.67 16.50 0.77
CA GLU A 73 -11.34 17.78 1.04
C GLU A 73 -12.85 17.74 0.73
N LEU A 74 -13.25 17.07 -0.34
CA LEU A 74 -14.66 16.98 -0.76
C LEU A 74 -15.52 16.07 0.11
N TRP A 75 -14.92 15.02 0.65
CA TRP A 75 -15.65 13.89 1.23
C TRP A 75 -15.42 13.73 2.73
N THR A 76 -14.64 14.61 3.35
CA THR A 76 -14.30 14.51 4.78
C THR A 76 -14.37 15.85 5.50
N THR A 77 -14.70 15.76 6.78
CA THR A 77 -14.81 16.86 7.72
C THR A 77 -13.96 16.60 8.96
N GLU A 78 -14.09 17.46 9.96
CA GLU A 78 -13.41 17.38 11.25
C GLU A 78 -13.53 15.96 11.87
N ASN A 79 -12.43 15.39 12.33
CA ASN A 79 -12.32 14.07 12.96
C ASN A 79 -12.66 12.82 12.12
N ASP A 80 -12.96 12.95 10.83
CA ASP A 80 -13.16 11.79 9.94
C ASP A 80 -11.88 10.95 9.76
N ILE A 81 -12.04 9.65 9.49
CA ILE A 81 -10.94 8.71 9.25
C ILE A 81 -10.85 8.38 7.76
N VAL A 82 -9.69 8.65 7.16
CA VAL A 82 -9.37 8.27 5.78
C VAL A 82 -8.63 6.93 5.77
N LEU A 83 -9.26 5.88 5.25
CA LEU A 83 -8.65 4.56 5.08
C LEU A 83 -8.13 4.37 3.66
N ASP A 84 -6.88 3.95 3.53
CA ASP A 84 -6.28 3.50 2.27
C ASP A 84 -5.55 2.17 2.49
N PHE A 85 -6.16 1.10 1.99
CA PHE A 85 -5.65 -0.27 2.12
C PHE A 85 -4.61 -0.64 1.05
N PHE A 86 -4.24 0.31 0.20
CA PHE A 86 -3.12 0.24 -0.75
C PHE A 86 -2.21 1.45 -0.57
N GLY A 87 -1.72 1.63 0.66
CA GLY A 87 -1.03 2.84 1.11
C GLY A 87 0.16 3.24 0.25
N GLY A 88 0.85 2.29 -0.40
CA GLY A 88 1.89 2.55 -1.37
C GLY A 88 2.95 3.46 -0.79
N SER A 89 3.34 4.48 -1.57
CA SER A 89 4.27 5.51 -1.12
C SER A 89 3.77 6.42 0.01
N GLY A 90 2.57 6.25 0.56
CA GLY A 90 2.03 7.09 1.64
C GLY A 90 1.42 8.42 1.17
N THR A 91 0.97 8.52 -0.09
CA THR A 91 0.41 9.77 -0.64
C THR A 91 -0.86 10.20 0.09
N THR A 92 -1.73 9.26 0.50
CA THR A 92 -2.99 9.56 1.23
C THR A 92 -2.71 10.23 2.56
N ALA A 93 -1.79 9.68 3.36
CA ALA A 93 -1.37 10.29 4.63
C ALA A 93 -0.79 11.69 4.45
N GLN A 94 0.05 11.90 3.42
CA GLN A 94 0.55 13.25 3.10
C GLN A 94 -0.61 14.22 2.81
N GLY A 95 -1.60 13.78 2.03
CA GLY A 95 -2.76 14.62 1.71
C GLY A 95 -3.58 15.02 2.95
N VAL A 96 -3.81 14.08 3.87
CA VAL A 96 -4.47 14.35 5.15
C VAL A 96 -3.67 15.35 6.00
N LEU A 97 -2.37 15.13 6.15
CA LEU A 97 -1.49 16.02 6.93
C LEU A 97 -1.42 17.44 6.37
N GLU A 98 -1.31 17.58 5.04
CA GLU A 98 -1.31 18.88 4.36
C GLU A 98 -2.64 19.62 4.53
N LEU A 99 -3.77 18.92 4.38
CA LEU A 99 -5.09 19.53 4.55
C LEU A 99 -5.32 19.98 5.99
N ASN A 100 -5.06 19.11 6.97
CA ASN A 100 -5.18 19.47 8.39
C ASN A 100 -4.33 20.69 8.76
N LYS A 101 -3.16 20.85 8.13
CA LYS A 101 -2.32 22.03 8.32
C LYS A 101 -2.92 23.29 7.70
N GLU A 102 -3.60 23.15 6.56
CA GLU A 102 -4.16 24.25 5.77
C GLU A 102 -5.49 24.77 6.34
N ASP A 103 -6.42 23.88 6.68
CA ASP A 103 -7.75 24.24 7.17
C ASP A 103 -7.89 24.17 8.70
N GLY A 104 -6.88 23.64 9.40
CA GLY A 104 -6.88 23.55 10.86
C GLY A 104 -7.75 22.42 11.42
N LEU A 105 -8.21 21.50 10.57
CA LEU A 105 -9.02 20.36 10.99
C LEU A 105 -8.17 19.18 11.47
N ASN A 106 -8.81 18.22 12.13
CA ASN A 106 -8.17 17.04 12.71
C ASN A 106 -8.63 15.72 12.06
N ARG A 107 -8.51 15.62 10.74
CA ARG A 107 -8.75 14.34 10.03
C ARG A 107 -7.70 13.32 10.42
N LYS A 108 -8.10 12.05 10.52
CA LYS A 108 -7.23 10.91 10.84
C LYS A 108 -7.00 10.07 9.59
N PHE A 109 -5.97 9.24 9.59
CA PHE A 109 -5.74 8.29 8.51
C PHE A 109 -5.35 6.91 9.02
N ILE A 110 -5.69 5.88 8.25
CA ILE A 110 -5.19 4.53 8.41
C ILE A 110 -4.65 4.08 7.06
N LEU A 111 -3.40 3.62 7.05
CA LEU A 111 -2.77 3.04 5.87
C LEU A 111 -2.50 1.56 6.09
N CYS A 112 -2.81 0.73 5.09
CA CYS A 112 -2.35 -0.64 5.03
C CYS A 112 -1.41 -0.81 3.84
N GLU A 113 -0.29 -1.50 4.06
CA GLU A 113 0.69 -1.84 3.03
C GLU A 113 1.30 -3.20 3.38
N GLN A 114 1.55 -4.02 2.35
CA GLN A 114 2.04 -5.40 2.49
C GLN A 114 3.45 -5.62 1.91
N LEU A 115 4.00 -4.64 1.19
CA LEU A 115 5.30 -4.75 0.52
C LEU A 115 6.46 -4.27 1.41
N ASP A 116 7.64 -4.86 1.24
CA ASP A 116 8.80 -4.68 2.13
C ASP A 116 9.39 -3.25 2.17
N TYR A 117 8.91 -2.34 1.32
CA TYR A 117 9.39 -0.96 1.26
C TYR A 117 8.78 -0.04 2.32
N VAL A 118 7.85 -0.51 3.17
CA VAL A 118 7.07 0.35 4.09
C VAL A 118 7.95 1.28 4.93
N ASN A 119 8.98 0.72 5.57
CA ASN A 119 9.90 1.48 6.41
C ASN A 119 10.76 2.46 5.60
N ALA A 120 11.28 2.02 4.46
CA ALA A 120 12.19 2.81 3.63
C ALA A 120 11.48 3.95 2.88
N VAL A 121 10.20 3.77 2.55
CA VAL A 121 9.43 4.69 1.70
C VAL A 121 8.28 5.32 2.46
N THR A 122 7.29 4.54 2.89
CA THR A 122 6.00 5.03 3.40
C THR A 122 6.17 5.75 4.73
N VAL A 123 6.73 5.07 5.73
CA VAL A 123 7.03 5.63 7.08
C VAL A 123 7.95 6.84 6.95
N LYS A 124 9.03 6.69 6.18
CA LYS A 124 10.01 7.76 5.95
C LYS A 124 9.39 8.99 5.29
N ARG A 125 8.49 8.81 4.31
CA ARG A 125 7.77 9.92 3.68
C ARG A 125 6.88 10.65 4.69
N ILE A 126 6.09 9.92 5.47
CA ILE A 126 5.18 10.51 6.46
C ILE A 126 5.97 11.33 7.48
N ASN A 127 7.06 10.78 8.02
CA ASN A 127 7.96 11.51 8.92
C ASN A 127 8.47 12.81 8.29
N ARG A 128 8.97 12.77 7.05
CA ARG A 128 9.46 13.98 6.36
C ARG A 128 8.36 15.02 6.12
N VAL A 129 7.14 14.60 5.86
CA VAL A 129 6.00 15.51 5.71
C VAL A 129 5.70 16.20 7.04
N ILE A 130 5.64 15.44 8.15
CA ILE A 130 5.40 15.99 9.49
C ILE A 130 6.49 17.01 9.85
N GLU A 131 7.76 16.66 9.61
CA GLU A 131 8.91 17.55 9.82
C GLU A 131 8.81 18.83 8.97
N GLN A 132 8.53 18.69 7.66
CA GLN A 132 8.44 19.82 6.74
C GLN A 132 7.29 20.77 7.09
N LEU A 133 6.14 20.24 7.52
CA LEU A 133 4.97 21.02 7.92
C LEU A 133 5.13 21.65 9.32
N LYS A 134 6.16 21.26 10.08
CA LYS A 134 6.33 21.57 11.50
C LYS A 134 5.02 21.29 12.25
N SER A 135 4.45 20.12 11.99
CA SER A 135 3.19 19.69 12.58
C SER A 135 3.44 18.94 13.89
N ASN A 136 2.50 19.05 14.82
CA ASN A 136 2.46 18.22 16.03
C ASN A 136 1.75 16.87 15.78
N SER A 137 1.40 16.58 14.53
CA SER A 137 0.83 15.29 14.13
C SER A 137 1.80 14.15 14.44
N SER A 138 1.23 13.00 14.80
CA SER A 138 1.97 11.75 15.00
C SER A 138 1.23 10.62 14.32
N PHE A 139 1.91 9.50 14.14
CA PHE A 139 1.30 8.25 13.71
C PHE A 139 1.96 7.07 14.41
N THR A 140 1.25 5.95 14.47
CA THR A 140 1.75 4.70 15.01
C THR A 140 1.90 3.70 13.87
N TYR A 141 3.03 3.00 13.85
CA TYR A 141 3.28 1.89 12.94
C TYR A 141 3.02 0.58 13.66
N LEU A 142 2.26 -0.32 13.03
CA LEU A 142 1.88 -1.62 13.56
C LEU A 142 2.11 -2.69 12.50
N GLU A 143 2.51 -3.88 12.93
CA GLU A 143 2.61 -5.07 12.08
C GLU A 143 1.72 -6.17 12.64
N LEU A 144 1.24 -7.05 11.77
CA LEU A 144 0.52 -8.25 12.20
C LEU A 144 1.51 -9.25 12.78
N ALA A 145 1.24 -9.72 14.01
CA ALA A 145 2.01 -10.78 14.64
C ALA A 145 1.97 -12.06 13.78
N LYS A 146 3.11 -12.44 13.23
CA LYS A 146 3.22 -13.58 12.30
C LYS A 146 3.07 -14.90 13.04
N ASN A 147 2.34 -15.82 12.43
CA ASN A 147 2.26 -17.23 12.83
C ASN A 147 2.73 -18.11 11.65
N ASN A 148 1.83 -18.76 10.91
CA ASN A 148 2.21 -19.54 9.72
C ASN A 148 2.88 -18.69 8.63
N GLN A 149 2.73 -17.37 8.66
CA GLN A 149 3.49 -16.46 7.79
C GLN A 149 5.01 -16.62 7.97
N THR A 150 5.49 -16.86 9.20
CA THR A 150 6.90 -17.14 9.47
C THR A 150 7.32 -18.45 8.79
N ALA A 151 6.51 -19.50 8.88
CA ALA A 151 6.79 -20.76 8.19
C ALA A 151 6.85 -20.60 6.67
N LYS A 152 5.96 -19.80 6.09
CA LYS A 152 5.96 -19.49 4.66
C LYS A 152 7.24 -18.76 4.23
N GLU A 153 7.69 -17.79 5.02
CA GLU A 153 8.96 -17.08 4.78
C GLU A 153 10.17 -18.02 4.87
N GLU A 154 10.20 -18.91 5.87
CA GLU A 154 11.25 -19.93 6.01
C GLU A 154 11.28 -20.89 4.79
N ILE A 155 10.12 -21.37 4.32
CA ILE A 155 10.00 -22.21 3.12
C ILE A 155 10.55 -21.50 1.87
N LEU A 156 10.18 -20.23 1.68
CA LEU A 156 10.64 -19.44 0.53
C LEU A 156 12.15 -19.22 0.54
N ASN A 157 12.73 -19.08 1.74
CA ASN A 157 14.16 -18.87 1.94
C ASN A 157 15.01 -20.14 1.82
N CYS A 158 14.41 -21.33 1.85
CA CYS A 158 15.15 -22.59 1.62
C CYS A 158 15.81 -22.61 0.24
N LYS A 159 17.07 -23.03 0.18
CA LYS A 159 17.89 -23.03 -1.06
C LYS A 159 17.86 -24.37 -1.80
N ASN A 160 17.41 -25.43 -1.14
CA ASN A 160 17.44 -26.79 -1.66
C ASN A 160 16.40 -27.67 -0.94
N LEU A 161 16.21 -28.89 -1.45
CA LEU A 161 15.26 -29.86 -0.88
C LEU A 161 15.67 -30.33 0.53
N GLU A 162 16.97 -30.45 0.83
CA GLU A 162 17.43 -30.90 2.15
C GLU A 162 17.01 -29.92 3.25
N GLU A 163 17.15 -28.61 3.00
CA GLU A 163 16.67 -27.57 3.90
C GLU A 163 15.15 -27.63 4.10
N LEU A 164 14.37 -27.87 3.03
CA LEU A 164 12.92 -28.04 3.12
C LEU A 164 12.52 -29.25 3.96
N LEU A 165 13.19 -30.39 3.76
CA LEU A 165 12.95 -31.62 4.53
C LEU A 165 13.31 -31.42 6.00
N LYS A 166 14.41 -30.73 6.29
CA LYS A 166 14.78 -30.38 7.67
C LYS A 166 13.74 -29.45 8.31
N PHE A 167 13.26 -28.46 7.56
CA PHE A 167 12.22 -27.55 8.05
C PHE A 167 10.87 -28.26 8.24
N PHE A 168 10.56 -29.29 7.45
CA PHE A 168 9.34 -30.07 7.59
C PHE A 168 9.12 -30.59 9.02
N GLU A 169 10.19 -31.05 9.67
CA GLU A 169 10.16 -31.56 11.05
C GLU A 169 9.71 -30.48 12.05
N THR A 170 10.14 -29.23 11.85
CA THR A 170 9.66 -28.07 12.61
C THR A 170 8.22 -27.70 12.21
N MET A 171 7.89 -27.84 10.94
CA MET A 171 6.60 -27.42 10.38
C MET A 171 5.42 -28.14 11.04
N TYR A 172 5.47 -29.47 11.12
CA TYR A 172 4.36 -30.24 11.67
C TYR A 172 4.31 -30.28 13.21
N THR A 173 5.34 -29.76 13.90
CA THR A 173 5.40 -29.72 15.37
C THR A 173 5.04 -28.34 15.93
N LYS A 174 5.43 -27.26 15.24
CA LYS A 174 5.27 -25.88 15.73
C LYS A 174 4.13 -25.12 15.04
N TYR A 175 3.86 -25.38 13.77
CA TYR A 175 2.95 -24.59 12.94
C TYR A 175 1.65 -25.32 12.65
N PHE A 176 0.61 -24.57 12.26
CA PHE A 176 -0.70 -25.13 11.98
C PHE A 176 -0.76 -25.67 10.55
N LEU A 177 -1.02 -26.95 10.40
CA LEU A 177 -1.22 -27.59 9.09
C LEU A 177 -2.70 -27.68 8.76
N HIS A 178 -3.01 -27.61 7.48
CA HIS A 178 -4.36 -27.81 6.98
C HIS A 178 -4.85 -29.22 7.36
N TYR A 179 -6.11 -29.34 7.80
CA TYR A 179 -6.66 -30.59 8.36
C TYR A 179 -6.59 -31.80 7.42
N ASN A 180 -6.60 -31.57 6.10
CA ASN A 180 -6.45 -32.62 5.08
C ASN A 180 -5.02 -33.19 4.97
N VAL A 181 -4.03 -32.59 5.63
CA VAL A 181 -2.64 -33.01 5.52
C VAL A 181 -2.38 -34.24 6.38
N ARG A 182 -2.05 -35.35 5.73
CA ARG A 182 -1.64 -36.59 6.39
C ARG A 182 -0.12 -36.65 6.49
N ILE A 183 0.42 -36.23 7.63
CA ILE A 183 1.88 -36.08 7.86
C ILE A 183 2.67 -37.34 7.48
N LYS A 184 2.21 -38.53 7.91
CA LYS A 184 2.89 -39.81 7.62
C LYS A 184 2.98 -40.07 6.11
N GLN A 185 1.86 -39.96 5.41
CA GLN A 185 1.79 -40.17 3.97
C GLN A 185 2.65 -39.15 3.21
N PHE A 186 2.62 -37.89 3.63
CA PHE A 186 3.45 -36.86 3.01
C PHE A 186 4.94 -37.11 3.22
N LYS A 187 5.34 -37.52 4.43
CA LYS A 187 6.73 -37.87 4.75
C LYS A 187 7.25 -39.03 3.91
N GLU A 188 6.40 -40.01 3.62
CA GLU A 188 6.70 -41.11 2.70
C GLU A 188 6.89 -40.59 1.26
N VAL A 189 5.96 -39.79 0.75
CA VAL A 189 6.02 -39.20 -0.61
C VAL A 189 7.29 -38.39 -0.83
N ILE A 190 7.60 -37.43 0.05
CA ILE A 190 8.78 -36.57 -0.12
C ILE A 190 10.10 -37.33 0.00
N SER A 191 10.10 -38.46 0.71
CA SER A 191 11.29 -39.28 0.96
C SER A 191 11.51 -40.33 -0.13
N GLN A 192 10.45 -40.90 -0.70
CA GLN A 192 10.51 -42.05 -1.59
C GLN A 192 10.16 -41.75 -3.05
N GLU A 193 9.32 -40.76 -3.35
CA GLU A 193 8.89 -40.52 -4.73
C GLU A 193 9.88 -39.68 -5.54
N GLU A 194 10.43 -40.29 -6.58
CA GLU A 194 11.35 -39.65 -7.53
C GLU A 194 10.68 -38.50 -8.29
N ASN A 195 9.38 -38.64 -8.57
CA ASN A 195 8.56 -37.60 -9.21
C ASN A 195 8.58 -36.29 -8.44
N PHE A 196 8.52 -36.34 -7.10
CA PHE A 196 8.57 -35.14 -6.27
C PHE A 196 9.97 -34.52 -6.25
N LYS A 197 11.01 -35.37 -6.13
CA LYS A 197 12.41 -34.93 -6.13
C LYS A 197 12.83 -34.27 -7.44
N ASN A 198 12.23 -34.68 -8.56
CA ASN A 198 12.48 -34.13 -9.89
C ASN A 198 11.73 -32.81 -10.18
N LEU A 199 10.83 -32.36 -9.30
CA LEU A 199 10.18 -31.05 -9.44
C LEU A 199 11.17 -29.91 -9.23
N ALA A 200 10.95 -28.79 -9.93
CA ALA A 200 11.67 -27.55 -9.66
C ALA A 200 11.48 -27.12 -8.19
N LEU A 201 12.53 -26.56 -7.58
CA LEU A 201 12.52 -26.14 -6.17
C LEU A 201 11.34 -25.20 -5.86
N GLU A 202 11.01 -24.26 -6.75
CA GLU A 202 9.87 -23.37 -6.58
C GLU A 202 8.55 -24.14 -6.47
N ARG A 203 8.39 -25.23 -7.23
CA ARG A 203 7.21 -26.09 -7.14
C ARG A 203 7.20 -26.91 -5.85
N GLN A 204 8.37 -27.36 -5.39
CA GLN A 204 8.51 -28.04 -4.09
C GLN A 204 8.10 -27.09 -2.95
N LYS A 205 8.60 -25.85 -2.94
CA LYS A 205 8.22 -24.79 -1.97
C LYS A 205 6.73 -24.48 -1.99
N GLU A 206 6.12 -24.43 -3.18
CA GLU A 206 4.68 -24.19 -3.33
C GLU A 206 3.86 -25.33 -2.68
N ILE A 207 4.27 -26.58 -2.86
CA ILE A 207 3.61 -27.74 -2.25
C ILE A 207 3.68 -27.64 -0.72
N PHE A 208 4.86 -27.37 -0.17
CA PHE A 208 5.05 -27.18 1.27
C PHE A 208 4.20 -26.02 1.81
N SER A 209 4.16 -24.89 1.11
CA SER A 209 3.37 -23.73 1.49
C SER A 209 1.87 -24.03 1.53
N LYS A 210 1.36 -24.88 0.62
CA LYS A 210 -0.04 -25.31 0.59
C LYS A 210 -0.45 -26.21 1.76
N MET A 211 0.52 -26.76 2.49
CA MET A 211 0.24 -27.59 3.67
C MET A 211 -0.12 -26.75 4.89
N LEU A 212 0.31 -25.49 4.93
CA LEU A 212 -0.01 -24.58 6.02
C LEU A 212 -1.49 -24.22 5.99
N ASP A 213 -2.11 -24.13 7.17
CA ASP A 213 -3.44 -23.53 7.28
C ASP A 213 -3.33 -22.02 7.04
N LEU A 214 -3.90 -21.55 5.93
CA LEU A 214 -3.88 -20.14 5.55
C LEU A 214 -4.74 -19.27 6.46
N ASN A 215 -5.65 -19.85 7.24
CA ASN A 215 -6.42 -19.12 8.25
C ASN A 215 -5.58 -18.82 9.51
N GLN A 216 -4.40 -19.45 9.65
CA GLN A 216 -3.49 -19.31 10.78
C GLN A 216 -2.19 -18.59 10.39
N LEU A 217 -2.21 -17.75 9.34
CA LEU A 217 -1.04 -16.98 8.90
C LEU A 217 -0.55 -16.00 9.97
N TYR A 218 -1.46 -15.41 10.72
CA TYR A 218 -1.17 -14.45 11.79
C TYR A 218 -1.82 -14.91 13.09
N VAL A 219 -1.35 -14.39 14.22
CA VAL A 219 -1.85 -14.74 15.54
C VAL A 219 -3.29 -14.26 15.69
N ASN A 220 -4.19 -15.17 16.10
CA ASN A 220 -5.57 -14.84 16.38
C ASN A 220 -5.70 -14.08 17.70
N LEU A 221 -6.64 -13.13 17.77
CA LEU A 221 -6.89 -12.34 18.97
C LEU A 221 -7.18 -13.21 20.21
N SER A 222 -7.89 -14.33 20.03
CA SER A 222 -8.21 -15.28 21.11
C SER A 222 -6.99 -15.98 21.70
N GLU A 223 -5.87 -15.99 20.97
CA GLU A 223 -4.62 -16.68 21.38
C GLU A 223 -3.49 -15.69 21.67
N ILE A 224 -3.77 -14.39 21.70
CA ILE A 224 -2.73 -13.34 21.80
C ILE A 224 -1.92 -13.39 23.10
N GLU A 225 -2.48 -14.01 24.16
CA GLU A 225 -1.81 -14.21 25.45
C GLU A 225 -1.04 -15.54 25.54
N ASP A 226 -1.07 -16.35 24.49
CA ASP A 226 -0.36 -17.63 24.49
C ASP A 226 1.16 -17.40 24.49
N SER A 227 1.81 -17.90 25.53
CA SER A 227 3.26 -17.86 25.73
C SER A 227 4.08 -18.37 24.53
N ARG A 228 3.49 -19.21 23.66
CA ARG A 228 4.13 -19.72 22.43
C ARG A 228 4.51 -18.60 21.46
N TYR A 229 3.74 -17.51 21.40
CA TYR A 229 3.96 -16.42 20.45
C TYR A 229 4.94 -15.36 20.96
N LYS A 230 5.29 -15.36 22.26
CA LYS A 230 6.26 -14.43 22.87
C LYS A 230 5.99 -12.95 22.55
N LEU A 231 4.73 -12.55 22.51
CA LEU A 231 4.33 -11.18 22.25
C LEU A 231 4.60 -10.30 23.48
N ASP A 232 5.00 -9.05 23.24
CA ASP A 232 5.26 -8.10 24.32
C ASP A 232 3.94 -7.69 25.00
N ALA A 233 3.97 -7.50 26.32
CA ALA A 233 2.79 -7.11 27.09
C ALA A 233 2.17 -5.79 26.60
N LYS A 234 2.98 -4.89 26.04
CA LYS A 234 2.50 -3.63 25.44
C LYS A 234 1.70 -3.87 24.16
N ASP A 235 2.16 -4.78 23.30
CA ASP A 235 1.48 -5.10 22.04
C ASP A 235 0.18 -5.86 22.28
N ILE A 236 0.17 -6.75 23.28
CA ILE A 236 -1.03 -7.43 23.76
C ILE A 236 -2.05 -6.39 24.27
N ALA A 237 -1.62 -5.49 25.15
CA ALA A 237 -2.48 -4.45 25.71
C ALA A 237 -3.04 -3.52 24.63
N LEU A 238 -2.19 -3.08 23.69
CA LEU A 238 -2.60 -2.24 22.56
C LEU A 238 -3.61 -2.94 21.66
N SER A 239 -3.40 -4.22 21.35
CA SER A 239 -4.32 -5.00 20.52
C SER A 239 -5.68 -5.19 21.22
N LYS A 240 -5.68 -5.48 22.52
CA LYS A 240 -6.91 -5.59 23.31
C LYS A 240 -7.68 -4.27 23.36
N ASP A 241 -6.99 -3.15 23.54
CA ASP A 241 -7.57 -1.81 23.52
C ASP A 241 -8.16 -1.49 22.13
N PHE A 242 -7.43 -1.78 21.06
CA PHE A 242 -7.89 -1.59 19.68
C PHE A 242 -9.19 -2.34 19.38
N TYR A 243 -9.28 -3.61 19.78
CA TYR A 243 -10.49 -4.43 19.61
C TYR A 243 -11.56 -4.19 20.69
N GLN A 244 -11.28 -3.31 21.66
CA GLN A 244 -12.15 -3.02 22.81
C GLN A 244 -12.60 -4.30 23.53
N VAL A 245 -11.68 -5.26 23.70
CA VAL A 245 -11.95 -6.52 24.39
C VAL A 245 -12.25 -6.20 25.85
N LYS A 246 -13.49 -6.46 26.28
CA LYS A 246 -13.87 -6.33 27.68
C LYS A 246 -13.25 -7.49 28.46
N ASN A 247 -12.46 -7.17 29.48
CA ASN A 247 -11.96 -8.14 30.46
C ASN A 247 -13.10 -8.76 31.25
#